data_AF-A0A7V5RA17-F1
#
_entry.id   AF-A0A7V5RA17-F1
#
_cell.length_a   1.000
_cell.length_b   1.000
_cell.length_c   1.000
_cell.angle_alpha   90.00
_cell.angle_beta   90.00
_cell.angle_gamma   90.00
#
_symmetry.space_group_name_H-M   'P 1'
#
loop_
_entity.id
_entity.type
_entity.pdbx_description
1 polymer ?
#
loop_
_entity_poly.entity_id
_entity_poly.type
_entity_poly.pdbx_seq_one_letter_code
_entity_poly.pdbx_strand_id
1 'polypeptide(L)'
;MASEREEKKRLLERLLDISAEQRRLLQENRLVDVLRRQEERDRLVARLKVLAPGGLGGDDALRALAGKVVEEDRSLGVSIRTSMDDIRRKLMRISGGVKAARAYGSR
;
A
#
# COMPACT_ATOMS: atom_id res chain seq x y z
N MET A 1 2.25 -27.26 13.78
CA MET A 1 3.54 -27.24 13.05
C MET A 1 3.34 -27.00 11.54
N ALA A 2 2.86 -27.96 10.73
CA ALA A 2 2.69 -27.74 9.28
C ALA A 2 1.59 -26.72 8.91
N SER A 3 0.47 -26.71 9.64
CA SER A 3 -0.66 -25.79 9.39
C SER A 3 -0.31 -24.32 9.63
N GLU A 4 0.45 -24.00 10.68
CA GLU A 4 0.86 -22.63 10.99
C GLU A 4 1.89 -22.10 10.00
N ARG A 5 2.82 -22.96 9.56
CA ARG A 5 3.78 -22.61 8.51
C ARG A 5 3.05 -22.27 7.21
N GLU A 6 2.08 -23.09 6.82
CA GLU A 6 1.28 -22.87 5.61
C GLU A 6 0.38 -21.64 5.73
N GLU A 7 -0.15 -21.35 6.92
CA GLU A 7 -0.87 -20.10 7.17
C GLU A 7 0.05 -18.88 7.03
N LYS A 8 1.24 -18.90 7.64
CA LYS A 8 2.25 -17.82 7.48
C LYS A 8 2.63 -17.60 6.02
N LYS A 9 2.87 -18.67 5.28
CA LYS A 9 3.16 -18.62 3.85
C LYS A 9 2.03 -17.96 3.07
N ARG A 10 0.78 -18.44 3.24
CA ARG A 10 -0.40 -17.87 2.58
C ARG A 10 -0.61 -16.40 2.89
N LEU A 11 -0.38 -15.97 4.14
CA LEU A 11 -0.49 -14.57 4.52
C LEU A 11 0.57 -13.70 3.80
N LEU A 12 1.81 -14.17 3.74
CA LEU A 12 2.90 -13.46 3.05
C LEU A 12 2.68 -13.41 1.53
N GLU A 13 2.21 -14.49 0.91
CA GLU A 13 1.83 -14.52 -0.50
C GLU A 13 0.70 -13.53 -0.78
N ARG A 14 -0.34 -13.51 0.06
CA ARG A 14 -1.44 -12.55 -0.08
C ARG A 14 -0.98 -11.10 0.08
N LEU A 15 0.00 -10.83 0.95
CA LEU A 15 0.59 -9.50 1.07
C LEU A 15 1.31 -9.06 -0.20
N LEU A 16 2.01 -9.96 -0.89
CA LEU A 16 2.63 -9.67 -2.18
C LEU A 16 1.59 -9.36 -3.27
N ASP A 17 0.51 -10.15 -3.32
CA ASP A 17 -0.60 -9.92 -4.25
C ASP A 17 -1.21 -8.53 -4.03
N ILE A 18 -1.48 -8.17 -2.77
CA ILE A 18 -2.02 -6.85 -2.43
C ILE A 18 -1.04 -5.74 -2.85
N SER A 19 0.26 -5.89 -2.64
CA SER A 19 1.25 -4.90 -3.09
C SER A 19 1.22 -4.71 -4.61
N ALA A 20 1.08 -5.80 -5.38
CA ALA A 20 0.92 -5.73 -6.83
C ALA A 20 -0.40 -5.07 -7.25
N GLU A 21 -1.52 -5.44 -6.61
CA GLU A 21 -2.84 -4.83 -6.85
C GLU A 21 -2.83 -3.32 -6.56
N GLN A 22 -2.24 -2.90 -5.42
CA GLN A 22 -2.16 -1.49 -5.04
C GLN A 22 -1.33 -0.67 -6.03
N ARG A 23 -0.24 -1.22 -6.58
CA ARG A 23 0.54 -0.55 -7.63
C ARG A 23 -0.27 -0.34 -8.91
N ARG A 24 -0.98 -1.38 -9.36
CA ARG A 24 -1.87 -1.27 -10.53
C ARG A 24 -2.94 -0.20 -10.29
N LEU A 25 -3.59 -0.22 -9.13
CA LEU A 25 -4.63 0.75 -8.78
C LEU A 25 -4.09 2.19 -8.70
N LEU A 26 -2.86 2.40 -8.23
CA LEU A 26 -2.19 3.71 -8.26
C LEU A 26 -1.97 4.21 -9.70
N GLN A 27 -1.51 3.33 -10.60
CA GLN A 27 -1.35 3.66 -12.03
C GLN A 27 -2.69 4.01 -12.69
N GLU A 28 -3.78 3.35 -12.27
CA GLU A 28 -5.15 3.62 -12.72
C GLU A 28 -5.80 4.84 -12.03
N ASN A 29 -5.10 5.56 -11.15
CA ASN A 29 -5.63 6.66 -10.33
C ASN A 29 -6.83 6.28 -9.44
N ARG A 30 -6.96 5.00 -9.07
CA ARG A 30 -8.07 4.46 -8.26
C ARG A 30 -7.77 4.50 -6.77
N LEU A 31 -7.53 5.69 -6.24
CA LEU A 31 -7.04 5.88 -4.86
C LEU A 31 -7.97 5.25 -3.79
N VAL A 32 -9.29 5.33 -3.97
CA VAL A 32 -10.25 4.73 -3.02
C VAL A 32 -10.06 3.21 -2.93
N ASP A 33 -9.81 2.55 -4.07
CA ASP A 33 -9.59 1.11 -4.09
C ASP A 33 -8.22 0.73 -3.50
N VAL A 34 -7.20 1.59 -3.66
CA VAL A 34 -5.91 1.43 -2.97
C VAL A 34 -6.11 1.42 -1.45
N LEU A 35 -6.93 2.34 -0.92
CA LEU A 35 -7.23 2.43 0.52
C LEU A 35 -8.00 1.20 1.02
N ARG A 36 -8.99 0.72 0.26
CA ARG A 36 -9.71 -0.53 0.60
C ARG A 36 -8.76 -1.72 0.69
N ARG A 37 -7.79 -1.82 -0.22
CA ARG A 37 -6.76 -2.87 -0.17
C ARG A 37 -5.79 -2.70 0.99
N GLN A 38 -5.55 -1.46 1.42
CA GLN A 38 -4.74 -1.20 2.61
C GLN A 38 -5.39 -1.75 3.88
N GLU A 39 -6.72 -1.64 4.02
CA GLU A 39 -7.43 -2.21 5.17
C GLU A 39 -7.28 -3.74 5.23
N GLU A 40 -7.35 -4.42 4.08
CA GLU A 40 -7.11 -5.87 3.98
C GLU A 40 -5.68 -6.21 4.40
N ARG A 41 -4.71 -5.44 3.89
CA ARG A 41 -3.28 -5.58 4.23
C ARG A 41 -3.05 -5.49 5.73
N ASP A 42 -3.61 -4.48 6.38
CA ASP A 42 -3.42 -4.22 7.81
C ASP A 42 -3.91 -5.40 8.66
N ARG A 43 -5.02 -6.02 8.28
CA ARG A 43 -5.55 -7.23 8.94
C ARG A 43 -4.60 -8.43 8.80
N LEU A 44 -4.02 -8.63 7.62
CA LEU A 44 -3.05 -9.72 7.38
C LEU A 44 -1.76 -9.51 8.18
N VAL A 45 -1.27 -8.28 8.25
CA VAL A 45 -0.09 -7.94 9.06
C VAL A 45 -0.38 -8.15 10.54
N ALA A 46 -1.55 -7.73 11.03
CA ALA A 46 -1.97 -7.99 12.41
C ALA A 46 -2.02 -9.50 12.71
N ARG A 47 -2.54 -10.30 11.78
CA ARG A 47 -2.57 -11.77 11.91
C ARG A 47 -1.16 -12.37 11.94
N LEU A 48 -0.26 -11.92 11.06
CA LEU A 48 1.13 -12.36 11.06
C LEU A 48 1.86 -12.02 12.36
N LYS A 49 1.62 -10.85 12.96
CA LYS A 49 2.18 -10.47 14.26
C LYS A 49 1.77 -11.43 15.38
N VAL A 50 0.53 -11.91 15.35
CA VAL A 50 0.03 -12.90 16.32
C VAL A 50 0.67 -14.28 16.09
N LEU A 51 0.80 -14.72 14.84
CA LEU A 51 1.35 -16.04 14.50
C LEU A 51 2.88 -16.12 14.62
N ALA A 52 3.56 -14.98 14.52
CA ALA A 52 5.02 -14.87 14.48
C ALA A 52 5.51 -13.67 15.33
N PRO A 53 5.25 -13.65 16.66
CA PRO A 53 5.56 -12.50 17.51
C PRO A 53 7.07 -12.23 17.64
N GLY A 54 7.91 -13.26 17.51
CA GLY A 54 9.38 -13.16 17.44
C GLY A 54 9.95 -13.21 16.02
N GLY A 55 9.10 -13.02 15.00
CA GLY A 55 9.47 -13.21 13.60
C GLY A 55 9.24 -14.65 13.10
N LEU A 56 9.68 -14.92 11.88
CA LEU A 56 9.34 -16.14 11.14
C LEU A 56 10.15 -17.39 11.55
N GLY A 57 10.89 -17.35 12.66
CA GLY A 57 11.71 -18.47 13.14
C GLY A 57 12.84 -18.83 12.17
N GLY A 58 13.40 -20.04 12.26
CA GLY A 58 14.48 -20.56 11.39
C GLY A 58 14.04 -21.05 10.00
N ASP A 59 12.89 -20.59 9.49
CA ASP A 59 12.38 -20.97 8.17
C ASP A 59 12.86 -19.98 7.11
N ASP A 60 13.93 -20.35 6.41
CA ASP A 60 14.56 -19.49 5.40
C ASP A 60 13.64 -19.16 4.23
N ALA A 61 12.72 -20.07 3.86
CA ALA A 61 11.77 -19.82 2.79
C ALA A 61 10.75 -18.74 3.18
N LEU A 62 10.23 -18.79 4.42
CA LEU A 62 9.34 -17.74 4.93
C LEU A 62 10.07 -16.40 5.09
N ARG A 63 11.32 -16.42 5.55
CA ARG A 63 12.14 -15.20 5.65
C ARG A 63 12.40 -14.56 4.28
N ALA A 64 12.74 -15.36 3.27
CA ALA A 64 12.92 -14.87 1.91
C ALA A 64 11.64 -14.24 1.36
N LEU A 65 10.48 -14.86 1.63
CA LEU A 65 9.19 -14.34 1.23
C LEU A 65 8.85 -13.02 1.92
N ALA A 66 9.13 -12.90 3.23
CA ALA A 66 8.98 -11.64 3.95
C ALA A 66 9.95 -10.56 3.46
N GLY A 67 11.17 -10.94 3.08
CA GLY A 67 12.12 -10.03 2.43
C GLY A 67 11.53 -9.42 1.15
N LYS A 68 10.93 -10.26 0.30
CA LYS A 68 10.21 -9.79 -0.89
C LYS A 68 9.08 -8.82 -0.53
N VAL A 69 8.27 -9.12 0.50
CA VAL A 69 7.20 -8.21 0.95
C VAL A 69 7.77 -6.85 1.33
N VAL A 70 8.88 -6.81 2.05
CA VAL A 70 9.54 -5.56 2.46
C VAL A 70 10.08 -4.78 1.26
N GLU A 71 10.70 -5.45 0.29
CA GLU A 71 11.18 -4.82 -0.94
C GLU A 71 10.03 -4.21 -1.74
N GLU A 72 8.93 -4.94 -1.87
CA GLU A 72 7.75 -4.47 -2.57
C GLU A 72 7.08 -3.29 -1.86
N ASP A 73 7.09 -3.27 -0.53
CA ASP A 73 6.56 -2.15 0.25
C ASP A 73 7.42 -0.88 0.11
N ARG A 74 8.75 -1.03 0.01
CA ARG A 74 9.62 0.11 -0.30
C ARG A 74 9.29 0.69 -1.66
N SER A 75 9.12 -0.16 -2.67
CA SER A 75 8.75 0.27 -4.04
C SER A 75 7.37 0.94 -4.08
N LEU A 76 6.37 0.33 -3.43
CA LEU A 76 5.03 0.88 -3.31
C LEU A 76 5.04 2.23 -2.57
N GLY A 77 5.80 2.35 -1.49
CA GLY A 77 5.93 3.60 -0.73
C GLY A 77 6.57 4.74 -1.53
N VAL A 78 7.47 4.45 -2.48
CA VAL A 78 7.95 5.45 -3.45
C VAL A 78 6.79 5.87 -4.37
N SER A 79 6.07 4.91 -4.93
CA SER A 79 4.96 5.17 -5.86
C SER A 79 3.85 6.01 -5.22
N ILE A 80 3.45 5.69 -3.99
CA ILE A 80 2.45 6.45 -3.23
C ILE A 80 2.90 7.90 -3.03
N ARG A 81 4.17 8.14 -2.65
CA ARG A 81 4.69 9.50 -2.45
C ARG A 81 4.62 10.31 -3.73
N THR A 82 5.04 9.74 -4.86
CA THR A 82 4.94 10.39 -6.16
C THR A 82 3.48 10.72 -6.50
N SER A 83 2.55 9.78 -6.33
CA SER A 83 1.11 10.03 -6.57
C SER A 83 0.56 11.14 -5.67
N MET A 84 0.96 11.18 -4.40
CA MET A 84 0.54 12.23 -3.46
C MET A 84 1.04 13.62 -3.87
N ASP A 85 2.28 13.72 -4.33
CA ASP A 85 2.84 14.99 -4.84
C ASP A 85 2.08 15.48 -6.08
N ASP A 86 1.72 14.57 -6.99
CA ASP A 86 0.92 14.91 -8.17
C ASP A 86 -0.49 15.36 -7.81
N ILE A 87 -1.15 14.68 -6.87
CA ILE A 87 -2.45 15.10 -6.33
C ILE A 87 -2.33 16.49 -5.70
N ARG A 88 -1.30 16.73 -4.87
CA ARG A 88 -1.06 18.03 -4.26
C ARG A 88 -0.90 19.14 -5.30
N ARG A 89 -0.13 18.91 -6.36
CA ARG A 89 0.03 19.87 -7.48
C ARG A 89 -1.28 20.14 -8.20
N LYS A 90 -2.10 19.11 -8.44
CA LYS A 90 -3.45 19.26 -9.03
C LYS A 90 -4.36 20.10 -8.13
N LEU A 91 -4.39 19.84 -6.83
CA LEU A 91 -5.18 20.60 -5.85
C LEU A 91 -4.74 22.06 -5.77
N MET A 92 -3.43 22.33 -5.79
CA MET A 92 -2.90 23.71 -5.81
C MET A 92 -3.37 24.48 -7.05
N ARG A 93 -3.37 23.83 -8.23
CA ARG A 93 -3.89 24.44 -9.47
C ARG A 93 -5.38 24.75 -9.37
N ILE A 94 -6.19 23.84 -8.82
CA ILE A 94 -7.61 24.08 -8.60
C ILE A 94 -7.82 25.27 -7.66
N SER A 95 -7.10 25.31 -6.52
CA SER A 95 -7.18 26.42 -5.57
C SER A 95 -6.81 27.78 -6.22
N GLY A 96 -5.76 27.81 -7.04
CA GLY A 96 -5.38 28.98 -7.82
C GLY A 96 -6.47 29.41 -8.81
N GLY A 97 -7.07 28.47 -9.53
CA GLY A 97 -8.19 28.72 -10.44
C GLY A 97 -9.42 29.28 -9.73
N VAL A 98 -9.77 28.76 -8.55
CA VAL A 98 -10.87 29.28 -7.73
C VAL A 98 -10.60 30.72 -7.28
N LYS A 99 -9.37 31.03 -6.87
CA LYS A 99 -8.99 32.42 -6.52
C LYS A 99 -9.12 33.36 -7.71
N ALA A 100 -8.63 32.95 -8.89
CA ALA A 100 -8.75 33.73 -10.11
C ALA A 100 -10.22 33.93 -10.51
N ALA A 101 -11.04 32.88 -10.49
CA ALA A 101 -12.46 32.95 -10.79
C ALA A 101 -13.21 33.92 -9.86
N ARG A 102 -12.88 33.92 -8.56
CA ARG A 102 -13.44 34.92 -7.61
C ARG A 102 -13.02 36.34 -7.97
N ALA A 103 -11.74 36.56 -8.29
CA ALA A 103 -11.25 37.89 -8.66
C ALA A 103 -11.92 38.43 -9.93
N TYR A 104 -12.22 37.58 -10.91
CA TYR A 104 -12.90 37.98 -12.15
C TYR A 104 -14.43 38.04 -12.02
N GLY A 105 -15.03 37.22 -11.17
CA GLY A 105 -16.49 37.11 -10.98
C GLY A 105 -17.08 38.07 -9.93
N SER A 106 -16.26 38.79 -9.17
CA SER A 106 -16.70 39.85 -8.25
C SER A 106 -17.04 41.19 -8.95
N ARG A 107 -17.62 41.15 -10.14
CA ARG A 107 -18.26 42.30 -10.79
C ARG A 107 -19.77 42.21 -10.66
#